data_AF-A0A6P4FUW3-F1
#
_entry.id   AF-A0A6P4FUW3-F1
#
_cell.length_a   1.000
_cell.length_b   1.000
_cell.length_c   1.000
_cell.angle_alpha   90.00
_cell.angle_beta   90.00
_cell.angle_gamma   90.00
#
_symmetry.space_group_name_H-M   'P 1'
#
loop_
_entity.id
_entity.type
_entity.pdbx_description
1 polymer ?
#
loop_
_entity_poly.entity_id
_entity_poly.type
_entity_poly.pdbx_seq_one_letter_code
_entity_poly.pdbx_strand_id
1 'polypeptide(L)'
;MFKAKYRDIGFFVLLTSMHVCSVLQPVVEAQANFKSAYPSVDRNLILQLGYIYNHWMLVKAMMYSLLVMIGLWYSRHLQSKEPQESEEKRDILKLPEPLTANEVKKGWLNRNTQNSGTELGPFPVKNFLLFALPWLLTFLASGLINYLRLYMVIQHFCISNWKAIQLYGELQVLFLHRLLAVPLIPYWSKITGGAFNLPGNFISFETHLLD
;
A
#
# COMPACT_ATOMS: atom_id res chain seq x y z
N MET A 1 11.02 5.35 -24.88
CA MET A 1 9.54 5.28 -24.83
C MET A 1 9.14 4.48 -23.59
N PHE A 2 8.37 5.08 -22.67
CA PHE A 2 7.99 4.44 -21.40
C PHE A 2 6.96 3.33 -21.67
N LYS A 3 7.40 2.07 -21.77
CA LYS A 3 6.49 0.92 -21.82
C LYS A 3 6.18 0.48 -20.39
N ALA A 4 5.15 1.06 -19.79
CA ALA A 4 4.63 0.61 -18.51
C ALA A 4 4.08 -0.82 -18.68
N LYS A 5 4.64 -1.80 -17.94
CA LYS A 5 4.05 -3.14 -17.89
C LYS A 5 2.87 -3.12 -16.92
N TYR A 6 1.84 -3.95 -17.13
CA TYR A 6 0.69 -4.06 -16.19
C TYR A 6 1.13 -4.29 -14.73
N ARG A 7 2.23 -5.02 -14.55
CA ARG A 7 2.89 -5.23 -13.25
C ARG A 7 3.28 -3.93 -12.55
N ASP A 8 3.77 -2.94 -13.29
CA ASP A 8 4.22 -1.65 -12.74
C ASP A 8 3.04 -0.82 -12.25
N ILE A 9 1.90 -0.90 -12.94
CA ILE A 9 0.63 -0.29 -12.50
C ILE A 9 0.17 -0.96 -11.19
N GLY A 10 0.22 -2.30 -11.13
CA GLY A 10 -0.12 -3.05 -9.91
C GLY A 10 0.75 -2.66 -8.72
N PHE A 11 2.08 -2.54 -8.91
CA PHE A 11 2.99 -2.08 -7.86
C PHE A 11 2.72 -0.65 -7.43
N PHE A 12 2.42 0.26 -8.36
CA PHE A 12 2.06 1.62 -8.02
C PHE A 12 0.81 1.69 -7.14
N VAL A 13 -0.25 0.95 -7.52
CA VAL A 13 -1.51 0.89 -6.74
C VAL A 13 -1.26 0.29 -5.36
N LEU A 14 -0.47 -0.78 -5.27
CA LEU A 14 -0.16 -1.42 -3.99
C LEU A 14 0.67 -0.50 -3.07
N LEU A 15 1.72 0.13 -3.59
CA LEU A 15 2.56 1.06 -2.83
C LEU A 15 1.74 2.27 -2.37
N THR A 16 0.92 2.85 -3.24
CA THR A 16 0.09 4.01 -2.86
C THR A 16 -0.91 3.63 -1.78
N SER A 17 -1.61 2.50 -1.94
CA SER A 17 -2.55 2.00 -0.95
C SER A 17 -1.89 1.77 0.41
N MET A 18 -0.72 1.13 0.45
CA MET A 18 0.00 0.88 1.70
C MET A 18 0.44 2.18 2.38
N HIS A 19 0.97 3.14 1.62
CA HIS A 19 1.45 4.40 2.17
C HIS A 19 0.32 5.26 2.73
N VAL A 20 -0.83 5.30 2.06
CA VAL A 20 -2.01 6.01 2.60
C VAL A 20 -2.47 5.38 3.91
N CYS A 21 -2.51 4.04 4.00
CA CYS A 21 -2.89 3.35 5.22
C CYS A 21 -1.93 3.62 6.40
N SER A 22 -0.63 3.81 6.13
CA SER A 22 0.34 4.10 7.19
C SER A 22 0.28 5.54 7.70
N VAL A 23 -0.11 6.50 6.84
CA VAL A 23 -0.23 7.92 7.19
C VAL A 23 -1.58 8.24 7.86
N LEU A 24 -2.55 7.34 7.75
CA LEU A 24 -3.88 7.49 8.32
C LEU A 24 -3.82 7.73 9.84
N GLN A 25 -4.44 8.81 10.29
CA GLN A 25 -4.44 9.19 11.70
C GLN A 25 -5.68 8.59 12.40
N PRO A 26 -5.49 7.67 13.37
CA PRO A 26 -6.60 7.14 14.15
C PRO A 26 -7.11 8.19 15.13
N VAL A 27 -8.41 8.24 15.34
CA VAL A 27 -9.08 9.10 16.33
C VAL A 27 -9.99 8.26 17.20
N VAL A 28 -9.94 8.50 18.50
CA VAL A 28 -10.80 7.84 19.47
C VAL A 28 -11.71 8.90 20.08
N GLU A 29 -13.01 8.74 19.89
CA GLU A 29 -14.03 9.56 20.54
C GLU A 29 -14.69 8.73 21.65
N ALA A 30 -14.62 9.23 22.88
CA ALA A 30 -15.22 8.58 24.04
C ALA A 30 -16.55 9.25 24.39
N GLN A 31 -17.64 8.50 24.32
CA GLN A 31 -18.98 8.95 24.68
C GLN A 31 -19.41 8.25 25.97
N ALA A 32 -19.41 8.97 27.08
CA ALA A 32 -19.90 8.47 28.36
C ALA A 32 -21.40 8.75 28.47
N ASN A 33 -22.20 7.70 28.68
CA ASN A 33 -23.62 7.80 28.96
C ASN A 33 -23.88 7.43 30.42
N PHE A 34 -24.41 8.39 31.17
CA PHE A 34 -24.77 8.22 32.58
C PHE A 34 -26.29 8.28 32.71
N LYS A 35 -26.90 7.13 33.01
CA LYS A 35 -28.32 7.06 33.36
C LYS A 35 -28.44 6.72 34.84
N SER A 36 -28.84 7.69 35.66
CA SER A 36 -29.14 7.46 37.07
C SER A 36 -30.63 7.16 37.24
N ALA A 37 -30.96 5.93 37.61
CA ALA A 37 -32.31 5.53 37.97
C ALA A 37 -32.24 4.80 39.32
N TYR A 38 -32.48 5.52 40.42
CA TYR A 38 -32.36 4.98 41.78
C TYR A 38 -33.12 3.66 41.94
N PRO A 39 -32.49 2.58 42.44
CA PRO A 39 -31.19 2.50 43.12
C PRO A 39 -29.98 2.18 42.21
N SER A 40 -30.15 2.00 40.90
CA SER A 40 -29.06 1.63 39.98
C SER A 40 -28.55 2.83 39.16
N VAL A 41 -27.23 2.90 38.97
CA VAL A 41 -26.60 3.87 38.07
C VAL A 41 -26.02 3.08 36.91
N ASP A 42 -26.68 3.15 35.75
CA ASP A 42 -26.14 2.57 34.51
C ASP A 42 -25.08 3.53 33.96
N ARG A 43 -23.83 3.06 33.95
CA ARG A 43 -22.66 3.77 33.40
C ARG A 43 -22.18 3.02 32.18
N ASN A 44 -22.40 3.57 30.99
CA ASN A 44 -21.91 2.95 29.75
C ASN A 44 -20.92 3.90 29.08
N LEU A 45 -19.72 3.41 28.76
CA LEU A 45 -18.73 4.15 28.00
C LEU A 45 -18.63 3.54 26.60
N ILE A 46 -19.07 4.31 25.61
CA ILE A 46 -19.00 3.92 24.20
C ILE A 46 -17.77 4.60 23.59
N LEU A 47 -16.83 3.80 23.10
CA LEU A 47 -15.67 4.28 22.38
C LEU A 47 -15.90 4.13 20.88
N GLN A 48 -15.81 5.24 20.16
CA GLN A 48 -15.89 5.29 18.70
C GLN A 48 -14.49 5.50 18.14
N LEU A 49 -13.95 4.48 17.49
CA LEU A 49 -12.65 4.53 16.83
C LEU A 49 -12.85 4.89 15.35
N GLY A 50 -12.49 6.11 14.98
CA GLY A 50 -12.52 6.63 13.62
C GLY A 50 -11.13 6.94 13.07
N TYR A 51 -11.11 7.63 11.93
CA TYR A 51 -9.89 8.11 11.30
C TYR A 51 -10.09 9.49 10.69
N ILE A 52 -9.04 10.31 10.70
CA ILE A 52 -9.02 11.59 9.96
C ILE A 52 -8.32 11.36 8.63
N TYR A 53 -9.05 11.64 7.55
CA TYR A 53 -8.51 11.59 6.20
C TYR A 53 -8.36 13.00 5.61
N ASN A 54 -7.15 13.31 5.15
CA ASN A 54 -6.88 14.52 4.38
C ASN A 54 -6.46 14.13 2.95
N HIS A 55 -6.96 14.88 1.97
CA HIS A 55 -6.80 14.63 0.54
C HIS A 55 -5.30 14.71 0.16
N TRP A 56 -4.55 15.58 0.85
CA TRP A 56 -3.10 15.70 0.72
C TRP A 56 -2.33 14.43 1.08
N MET A 57 -2.89 13.55 1.92
CA MET A 57 -2.25 12.27 2.26
C MET A 57 -2.14 11.38 1.02
N LEU A 58 -3.21 11.34 0.21
CA LEU A 58 -3.22 10.58 -1.04
C LEU A 58 -2.24 11.16 -2.05
N VAL A 59 -2.22 12.49 -2.21
CA VAL A 59 -1.28 13.16 -3.13
C VAL A 59 0.18 12.86 -2.76
N LYS A 60 0.52 12.94 -1.46
CA LYS A 60 1.87 12.61 -0.97
C LYS A 60 2.21 11.14 -1.21
N ALA A 61 1.30 10.23 -0.91
CA ALA A 61 1.48 8.80 -1.17
C ALA A 61 1.69 8.52 -2.67
N MET A 62 0.90 9.12 -3.56
CA MET A 62 1.09 9.04 -5.01
C MET A 62 2.46 9.54 -5.43
N MET A 63 2.90 10.70 -4.93
CA MET A 63 4.24 11.22 -5.24
C MET A 63 5.34 10.28 -4.80
N TYR A 64 5.30 9.77 -3.56
CA TYR A 64 6.34 8.87 -3.06
C TYR A 64 6.37 7.55 -3.82
N SER A 65 5.21 6.96 -4.12
CA SER A 65 5.14 5.74 -4.92
C SER A 65 5.61 5.97 -6.35
N LEU A 66 5.29 7.12 -6.96
CA LEU A 66 5.75 7.47 -8.30
C LEU A 66 7.27 7.64 -8.35
N LEU A 67 7.87 8.21 -7.30
CA LEU A 67 9.33 8.33 -7.17
C LEU A 67 10.01 6.94 -7.18
N VAL A 68 9.45 5.97 -6.45
CA VAL A 68 9.93 4.57 -6.44
C VAL A 68 9.79 3.95 -7.84
N MET A 69 8.68 4.21 -8.52
CA MET A 69 8.45 3.70 -9.88
C MET A 69 9.41 4.31 -10.91
N ILE A 70 9.74 5.60 -10.80
CA ILE A 70 10.75 6.24 -11.64
C ILE A 70 12.13 5.63 -11.37
N GLY A 71 12.50 5.43 -10.10
CA GLY A 71 13.77 4.78 -9.74
C GLY A 71 13.89 3.36 -10.30
N LEU A 72 12.81 2.57 -10.20
CA LEU A 72 12.70 1.25 -10.82
C LEU A 72 12.86 1.30 -12.34
N TRP A 73 12.18 2.24 -12.99
CA TRP A 73 12.26 2.40 -14.44
C TRP A 73 13.68 2.78 -14.88
N TYR A 74 14.30 3.74 -14.18
CA TYR A 74 15.67 4.18 -14.43
C TYR A 74 16.67 3.03 -14.28
N SER A 75 16.50 2.22 -13.24
CA SER A 75 17.32 1.03 -13.01
C SER A 75 17.20 -0.01 -14.14
N ARG A 76 15.98 -0.27 -14.61
CA ARG A 76 15.77 -1.19 -15.75
C ARG A 76 16.39 -0.64 -17.04
N HIS A 77 16.31 0.67 -17.25
CA HIS A 77 16.90 1.32 -18.41
C HIS A 77 18.43 1.24 -18.42
N LEU A 78 19.09 1.37 -17.25
CA LEU A 78 20.52 1.15 -17.10
C LEU A 78 20.91 -0.31 -17.39
N GLN A 79 20.21 -1.27 -16.78
CA GLN A 79 20.46 -2.70 -16.98
C GLN A 79 20.20 -3.19 -18.41
N SER A 80 19.37 -2.49 -19.18
CA SER A 80 19.15 -2.81 -20.59
C SER A 80 20.32 -2.39 -21.49
N LYS A 81 21.13 -1.40 -21.08
CA LYS A 81 22.28 -0.91 -21.86
C LYS A 81 23.56 -1.69 -21.57
N GLU A 82 23.72 -2.15 -20.33
CA GLU A 82 24.90 -2.86 -19.84
C GLU A 82 25.24 -4.18 -20.59
N PRO A 83 24.28 -5.07 -20.94
CA PRO A 83 24.60 -6.28 -21.71
C PRO A 83 25.04 -5.95 -23.14
N GLN A 84 24.47 -4.91 -23.76
CA GLN A 84 24.83 -4.49 -25.13
C GLN A 84 26.27 -3.98 -25.22
N GLU A 85 26.73 -3.15 -24.27
CA GLU A 85 28.11 -2.66 -24.26
C GLU A 85 29.13 -3.78 -23.96
N SER A 86 28.74 -4.78 -23.14
CA SER A 86 29.61 -5.90 -22.79
C SER A 86 29.77 -6.92 -23.93
N GLU A 87 28.74 -7.10 -24.75
CA GLU A 87 28.80 -7.90 -25.98
C GLU A 87 29.56 -7.15 -27.09
N GLU A 88 29.30 -5.86 -27.31
CA GLU A 88 30.04 -5.05 -28.30
C GLU A 88 31.54 -4.99 -27.97
N LYS A 89 31.94 -4.83 -26.70
CA LYS A 89 33.36 -4.87 -26.32
C LYS A 89 34.00 -6.24 -26.48
N ARG A 90 33.23 -7.34 -26.44
CA ARG A 90 33.74 -8.70 -26.66
C ARG A 90 33.84 -9.05 -28.13
N ASP A 91 32.92 -8.54 -28.97
CA ASP A 91 32.93 -8.75 -30.42
C ASP A 91 34.05 -7.99 -31.13
N ILE A 92 34.52 -6.87 -30.59
CA ILE A 92 35.65 -6.12 -31.20
C ILE A 92 36.98 -6.87 -31.07
N LEU A 93 37.10 -7.83 -30.13
CA LEU A 93 38.37 -8.51 -29.83
C LEU A 93 38.45 -9.98 -30.28
N LYS A 94 37.42 -10.54 -30.93
CA LYS A 94 37.42 -11.94 -31.37
C LYS A 94 36.98 -12.07 -32.83
N LEU A 95 37.81 -12.77 -33.63
CA LEU A 95 37.47 -13.24 -34.98
C LEU A 95 36.11 -13.99 -34.95
N PRO A 96 35.26 -13.89 -35.98
CA PRO A 96 33.92 -14.45 -35.95
C PRO A 96 33.98 -15.97 -36.02
N GLU A 97 33.80 -16.63 -34.87
CA GLU A 97 33.42 -18.05 -34.85
C GLU A 97 31.99 -18.18 -35.39
N PRO A 98 31.70 -19.21 -36.20
CA PRO A 98 30.37 -19.41 -36.76
C PRO A 98 29.40 -19.76 -35.63
N LEU A 99 28.60 -18.78 -35.19
CA LEU A 99 27.51 -18.95 -34.26
C LEU A 99 26.53 -20.02 -34.75
N THR A 100 26.27 -21.01 -33.91
CA THR A 100 25.41 -22.14 -34.23
C THR A 100 23.97 -21.64 -34.41
N ALA A 101 23.18 -22.21 -35.34
CA ALA A 101 21.78 -21.80 -35.56
C ALA A 101 20.92 -21.82 -34.27
N ASN A 102 21.27 -22.68 -33.29
CA ASN A 102 20.65 -22.70 -31.97
C ASN A 102 21.00 -21.49 -31.08
N GLU A 103 22.19 -20.92 -31.23
CA GLU A 103 22.62 -19.71 -30.49
C GLU A 103 21.98 -18.47 -31.10
N VAL A 104 21.88 -18.41 -32.44
CA VAL A 104 21.12 -17.36 -33.14
C VAL A 104 19.64 -17.45 -32.78
N LYS A 105 19.07 -18.66 -32.72
CA LYS A 105 17.68 -18.87 -32.26
C LYS A 105 17.49 -18.46 -30.81
N LYS A 106 18.43 -18.78 -29.91
CA LYS A 106 18.38 -18.34 -28.50
C LYS A 106 18.51 -16.83 -28.37
N GLY A 107 19.42 -16.19 -29.10
CA GLY A 107 19.59 -14.73 -29.11
C GLY A 107 18.36 -14.01 -29.68
N TRP A 108 17.75 -14.56 -30.73
CA TRP A 108 16.49 -14.06 -31.29
C TRP A 108 15.31 -14.27 -30.35
N LEU A 109 15.20 -15.44 -29.72
CA LEU A 109 14.17 -15.71 -28.71
C LEU A 109 14.33 -14.71 -27.57
N ASN A 110 15.53 -14.57 -27.01
CA ASN A 110 15.82 -13.71 -25.86
C ASN A 110 15.54 -12.23 -26.18
N ARG A 111 15.89 -11.74 -27.39
CA ARG A 111 15.53 -10.38 -27.84
C ARG A 111 14.02 -10.17 -28.00
N ASN A 112 13.28 -11.20 -28.42
CA ASN A 112 11.83 -11.12 -28.57
C ASN A 112 11.07 -11.30 -27.25
N THR A 113 11.54 -12.16 -26.34
CA THR A 113 10.91 -12.39 -25.04
C THR A 113 11.16 -11.25 -24.05
N GLN A 114 12.37 -10.67 -24.02
CA GLN A 114 12.72 -9.56 -23.13
C GLN A 114 11.90 -8.28 -23.41
N ASN A 115 11.41 -8.13 -24.64
CA ASN A 115 10.53 -7.03 -25.08
C ASN A 115 9.02 -7.32 -24.98
N SER A 116 8.64 -8.53 -24.58
CA SER A 116 7.23 -8.86 -24.37
C SER A 116 6.68 -8.15 -23.12
N GLY A 117 5.51 -7.53 -23.26
CA GLY A 117 4.81 -6.86 -22.15
C GLY A 117 4.36 -7.84 -21.05
N THR A 118 4.47 -9.14 -21.32
CA THR A 118 3.94 -10.27 -20.53
C THR A 118 5.01 -11.03 -19.75
N GLU A 119 6.30 -10.97 -20.11
CA GLU A 119 7.31 -11.74 -19.37
C GLU A 119 7.89 -11.03 -18.13
N LEU A 120 7.90 -11.80 -17.04
CA LEU A 120 8.60 -11.58 -15.78
C LEU A 120 10.12 -11.74 -15.98
N GLY A 121 10.76 -10.77 -16.63
CA GLY A 121 12.20 -10.61 -16.49
C GLY A 121 12.59 -10.47 -15.00
N PRO A 122 13.81 -10.86 -14.60
CA PRO A 122 14.25 -10.85 -13.20
C PRO A 122 14.00 -9.46 -12.61
N PHE A 123 13.19 -9.42 -11.54
CA PHE A 123 12.90 -8.16 -10.86
C PHE A 123 14.19 -7.70 -10.17
N PRO A 124 14.69 -6.47 -10.42
CA PRO A 124 15.94 -6.02 -9.81
C PRO A 124 15.70 -5.65 -8.34
N VAL A 125 15.55 -6.67 -7.48
CA VAL A 125 15.19 -6.55 -6.06
C VAL A 125 16.14 -5.61 -5.32
N LYS A 126 17.45 -5.69 -5.58
CA LYS A 126 18.46 -4.84 -4.93
C LYS A 126 18.25 -3.35 -5.24
N ASN A 127 17.98 -3.03 -6.51
CA ASN A 127 17.77 -1.64 -6.93
C ASN A 127 16.39 -1.14 -6.50
N PHE A 128 15.37 -2.00 -6.55
CA PHE A 128 14.07 -1.70 -5.97
C PHE A 128 14.18 -1.33 -4.50
N LEU A 129 14.86 -2.15 -3.70
CA LEU A 129 15.04 -1.89 -2.26
C LEU A 129 15.76 -0.56 -2.02
N LEU A 130 16.77 -0.22 -2.82
CA LEU A 130 17.50 1.04 -2.68
C LEU A 130 16.61 2.26 -2.98
N PHE A 131 15.82 2.24 -4.05
CA PHE A 131 14.90 3.33 -4.39
C PHE A 131 13.65 3.35 -3.50
N ALA A 132 13.23 2.18 -3.00
CA ALA A 132 12.13 2.05 -2.06
C ALA A 132 12.56 2.36 -0.62
N LEU A 133 13.85 2.52 -0.31
CA LEU A 133 14.33 2.72 1.06
C LEU A 133 13.76 4.00 1.71
N PRO A 134 13.77 5.18 1.06
CA PRO A 134 13.11 6.37 1.61
C PRO A 134 11.60 6.18 1.76
N TRP A 135 10.97 5.46 0.82
CA TRP A 135 9.55 5.13 0.88
C TRP A 135 9.24 4.20 2.07
N LEU A 136 10.03 3.16 2.28
CA LEU A 136 9.92 2.21 3.41
C LEU A 136 10.14 2.92 4.74
N LEU A 137 11.13 3.81 4.82
CA LEU A 137 11.40 4.57 6.04
C LEU A 137 10.20 5.45 6.42
N THR A 138 9.66 6.21 5.46
CA THR A 138 8.47 7.04 5.72
C THR A 138 7.23 6.20 6.03
N PHE A 139 7.06 5.07 5.35
CA PHE A 139 5.97 4.12 5.59
C PHE A 139 6.02 3.56 7.02
N LEU A 140 7.17 3.02 7.43
CA LEU A 140 7.38 2.42 8.75
C LEU A 140 7.30 3.46 9.87
N ALA A 141 7.97 4.60 9.71
CA ALA A 141 7.95 5.66 10.71
C ALA A 141 6.53 6.20 10.93
N SER A 142 5.80 6.48 9.84
CA SER A 142 4.42 6.99 9.94
C SER A 142 3.48 5.95 10.57
N GLY A 143 3.58 4.69 10.12
CA GLY A 143 2.77 3.61 10.67
C GLY A 143 3.04 3.36 12.15
N LEU A 144 4.30 3.40 12.57
CA LEU A 144 4.69 3.25 13.97
C LEU A 144 4.19 4.41 14.84
N ILE A 145 4.35 5.66 14.36
CA ILE A 145 3.88 6.85 15.10
C ILE A 145 2.35 6.81 15.27
N ASN A 146 1.61 6.45 14.22
CA ASN A 146 0.16 6.37 14.27
C ASN A 146 -0.33 5.22 15.17
N TYR A 147 0.35 4.07 15.12
CA TYR A 147 0.09 2.97 16.05
C TYR A 147 0.37 3.38 17.51
N LEU A 148 1.52 3.98 17.79
CA LEU A 148 1.89 4.43 19.15
C LEU A 148 0.90 5.45 19.69
N ARG A 149 0.45 6.39 18.85
CA ARG A 149 -0.59 7.36 19.22
C ARG A 149 -1.88 6.65 19.65
N LEU A 150 -2.35 5.69 18.86
CA LEU A 150 -3.54 4.91 19.20
C LEU A 150 -3.33 4.11 20.49
N TYR A 151 -2.19 3.44 20.60
CA TYR A 151 -1.83 2.61 21.73
C TYR A 151 -1.83 3.41 23.04
N MET A 152 -1.22 4.60 23.06
CA MET A 152 -1.22 5.47 24.23
C MET A 152 -2.65 5.85 24.66
N VAL A 153 -3.55 6.14 23.73
CA VAL A 153 -4.94 6.49 24.05
C VAL A 153 -5.72 5.27 24.55
N ILE A 154 -5.62 4.14 23.84
CA ILE A 154 -6.34 2.89 24.16
C ILE A 154 -5.91 2.31 25.52
N GLN A 155 -4.64 2.48 25.90
CA GLN A 155 -4.13 2.01 27.18
C GLN A 155 -4.86 2.64 28.38
N HIS A 156 -5.40 3.85 28.24
CA HIS A 156 -6.19 4.51 29.31
C HIS A 156 -7.51 3.79 29.60
N PHE A 157 -8.00 2.95 28.68
CA PHE A 157 -9.27 2.23 28.81
C PHE A 157 -9.08 0.77 29.25
N CYS A 158 -7.91 0.40 29.78
CA CYS A 158 -7.58 -0.96 30.24
C CYS A 158 -7.75 -2.05 29.16
N ILE A 159 -7.63 -1.66 27.89
CA ILE A 159 -7.76 -2.58 26.75
C ILE A 159 -6.45 -3.33 26.56
N SER A 160 -6.53 -4.63 26.28
CA SER A 160 -5.34 -5.46 26.07
C SER A 160 -4.55 -5.05 24.82
N ASN A 161 -3.23 -5.22 24.87
CA ASN A 161 -2.34 -4.87 23.75
C ASN A 161 -2.73 -5.58 22.45
N TRP A 162 -3.16 -6.84 22.54
CA TRP A 162 -3.66 -7.62 21.40
C TRP A 162 -4.91 -7.01 20.78
N LYS A 163 -5.84 -6.53 21.62
CA LYS A 163 -7.05 -5.88 21.13
C LYS A 163 -6.74 -4.54 20.47
N ALA A 164 -5.73 -3.80 20.95
CA ALA A 164 -5.26 -2.57 20.31
C ALA A 164 -4.71 -2.82 18.90
N ILE A 165 -3.91 -3.88 18.71
CA ILE A 165 -3.38 -4.28 17.39
C ILE A 165 -4.53 -4.68 16.46
N GLN A 166 -5.48 -5.49 16.95
CA GLN A 166 -6.64 -5.90 16.16
C GLN A 166 -7.46 -4.68 15.71
N LEU A 167 -7.78 -3.76 16.63
CA LEU A 167 -8.53 -2.54 16.32
C LEU A 167 -7.82 -1.66 15.29
N TYR A 168 -6.49 -1.55 15.38
CA TYR A 168 -5.70 -0.82 14.39
C TYR A 168 -5.79 -1.47 13.00
N GLY A 169 -5.70 -2.81 12.93
CA GLY A 169 -5.86 -3.55 11.68
C GLY A 169 -7.26 -3.41 11.08
N GLU A 170 -8.30 -3.53 11.92
CA GLU A 170 -9.70 -3.35 11.50
C GLU A 170 -9.94 -1.93 10.97
N LEU A 171 -9.36 -0.91 11.59
CA LEU A 171 -9.44 0.47 11.12
C LEU A 171 -8.81 0.65 9.73
N GLN A 172 -7.64 0.05 9.49
CA GLN A 172 -6.98 0.11 8.18
C GLN A 172 -7.81 -0.60 7.09
N VAL A 173 -8.40 -1.75 7.41
CA VAL A 173 -9.27 -2.49 6.49
C VAL A 173 -10.54 -1.71 6.19
N LEU A 174 -11.16 -1.11 7.20
CA LEU A 174 -12.35 -0.27 7.05
C LEU A 174 -12.07 0.93 6.13
N PHE A 175 -10.92 1.58 6.31
CA PHE A 175 -10.48 2.65 5.43
C PHE A 175 -10.29 2.16 3.99
N LEU A 176 -9.58 1.05 3.78
CA LEU A 176 -9.31 0.51 2.45
C LEU A 176 -10.58 0.10 1.73
N HIS A 177 -11.49 -0.59 2.43
CA HIS A 177 -12.79 -0.97 1.92
C HIS A 177 -13.56 0.26 1.43
N ARG A 178 -13.51 1.36 2.18
CA ARG A 178 -14.19 2.60 1.81
C ARG A 178 -13.51 3.32 0.65
N LEU A 179 -12.18 3.36 0.61
CA LEU A 179 -11.42 3.94 -0.50
C LEU A 179 -11.74 3.23 -1.83
N LEU A 180 -11.96 1.92 -1.78
CA LEU A 180 -12.39 1.12 -2.95
C LEU A 180 -13.88 1.27 -3.24
N ALA A 181 -14.73 1.35 -2.22
CA ALA A 181 -16.17 1.49 -2.39
C ALA A 181 -16.54 2.82 -3.05
N VAL A 182 -15.95 3.95 -2.64
CA VAL A 182 -16.28 5.30 -3.13
C VAL A 182 -16.28 5.43 -4.67
N PRO A 183 -15.22 5.02 -5.41
CA PRO A 183 -15.23 5.08 -6.87
C PRO A 183 -16.17 4.05 -7.51
N LEU A 184 -16.52 2.98 -6.80
CA LEU A 184 -17.40 1.92 -7.30
C LEU A 184 -18.90 2.20 -7.07
N ILE A 185 -19.26 3.05 -6.11
CA ILE A 185 -20.66 3.46 -5.83
C ILE A 185 -21.43 3.91 -7.09
N PRO A 186 -20.92 4.82 -7.96
CA PRO A 186 -21.67 5.25 -9.13
C PRO A 186 -21.85 4.15 -10.19
N TYR A 187 -20.98 3.13 -10.19
CA TYR A 187 -21.11 1.98 -11.09
C TYR A 187 -22.08 0.94 -10.52
N TRP A 188 -21.97 0.64 -9.22
CA TRP A 188 -22.86 -0.32 -8.57
C TRP A 188 -24.29 0.19 -8.43
N SER A 189 -24.49 1.48 -8.12
CA SER A 189 -25.83 2.08 -8.08
C SER A 189 -26.57 1.99 -9.42
N LYS A 190 -25.86 2.00 -10.54
CA LYS A 190 -26.44 1.75 -11.88
C LYS A 190 -26.79 0.29 -12.12
N ILE A 191 -26.09 -0.65 -11.50
CA ILE A 191 -26.29 -2.10 -11.68
C ILE A 191 -27.39 -2.63 -10.75
N THR A 192 -27.44 -2.18 -9.50
CA THR A 192 -28.31 -2.76 -8.47
C THR A 192 -29.56 -1.93 -8.15
N GLY A 193 -29.72 -0.74 -8.74
CA GLY A 193 -30.94 0.07 -8.61
C GLY A 193 -31.27 0.51 -7.19
N GLY A 194 -30.33 0.45 -6.24
CA GLY A 194 -30.56 0.71 -4.82
C GLY A 194 -29.35 1.26 -4.09
N ALA A 195 -29.61 2.01 -3.01
CA ALA A 195 -28.59 2.63 -2.17
C ALA A 195 -27.78 1.56 -1.42
N PHE A 196 -26.46 1.53 -1.65
CA PHE A 196 -25.56 0.75 -0.80
C PHE A 196 -25.46 1.42 0.56
N ASN A 197 -25.88 0.71 1.62
CA ASN A 197 -25.61 1.11 3.00
C ASN A 197 -24.10 1.00 3.25
N LEU A 198 -23.39 2.13 3.16
CA LEU A 198 -21.99 2.17 3.58
C LEU A 198 -21.92 2.00 5.10
N PRO A 199 -21.11 1.07 5.62
CA PRO A 199 -20.84 0.98 7.05
C PRO A 199 -20.26 2.31 7.56
N GLY A 200 -20.55 2.64 8.83
CA GLY A 200 -20.10 3.87 9.46
C GLY A 200 -18.56 4.01 9.46
N ASN A 201 -18.07 5.25 9.53
CA ASN A 201 -16.62 5.55 9.46
C ASN A 201 -15.86 5.24 10.75
N PHE A 202 -16.55 4.60 11.69
CA PHE A 202 -16.11 4.40 13.04
C PHE A 202 -16.46 3.00 13.48
N ILE A 203 -15.59 2.42 14.28
CA ILE A 203 -15.80 1.17 14.99
C ILE A 203 -16.27 1.56 16.39
N SER A 204 -17.54 1.32 16.70
CA SER A 204 -18.06 1.52 18.05
C SER A 204 -17.85 0.26 18.88
N PHE A 205 -17.23 0.38 20.05
CA PHE A 205 -17.15 -0.69 21.02
C PHE A 205 -17.49 -0.16 22.40
N GLU A 206 -18.22 -0.96 23.16
CA GLU A 206 -18.61 -0.64 24.52
C GLU A 206 -17.53 -1.14 25.48
N THR A 207 -17.10 -0.26 26.37
CA THR A 207 -16.25 -0.62 27.50
C THR A 207 -17.03 -0.36 28.77
N HIS A 208 -17.12 -1.37 29.63
CA HIS A 208 -17.66 -1.15 30.96
C HIS A 208 -16.66 -0.28 31.74
N LEU A 209 -17.11 0.91 32.16
CA LEU A 209 -16.48 1.58 33.28
C LEU A 209 -16.70 0.64 34.46
N LEU A 210 -15.62 0.03 34.97
CA LEU A 210 -15.65 -0.83 36.15
C LEU A 210 -16.47 -0.15 37.28
N ASP A 211 -17.25 -0.96 38.00
CA ASP A 211 -18.06 -0.58 39.17
C ASP A 211 -17.36 0.42 40.12
#